data_AF-A0A938AN28-F1
#
_entry.id   AF-A0A938AN28-F1
#
_cell.length_a   1.000
_cell.length_b   1.000
_cell.length_c   1.000
_cell.angle_alpha   90.00
_cell.angle_beta   90.00
_cell.angle_gamma   90.00
#
_symmetry.space_group_name_H-M   'P 1'
#
loop_
_entity.id
_entity.type
_entity.pdbx_description
1 polymer ?
#
loop_
_entity_poly.entity_id
_entity_poly.type
_entity_poly.pdbx_seq_one_letter_code
_entity_poly.pdbx_strand_id
1 'polypeptide(L)'
;MSAVLYLLWLILAGVFFAFGYMFMRQAQSPLRTFQVRQRGEGSKAAEVEKAMAEMALEVNNYLDSINSTNRNLNRTAAIASFICGLVAIVSLVIAFYQASLG
;
A
#
# COMPACT_ATOMS: atom_id res chain seq x y z
N MET A 1 -4.22 0.76 37.40
CA MET A 1 -3.86 0.00 36.17
C MET A 1 -2.36 -0.26 36.15
N SER A 2 -1.89 -1.45 35.76
CA SER A 2 -0.44 -1.74 35.78
C SER A 2 0.28 -1.00 34.65
N ALA A 3 1.50 -0.51 34.90
CA ALA A 3 2.35 0.16 33.91
C ALA A 3 2.54 -0.65 32.61
N VAL A 4 2.41 -1.98 32.72
CA VAL A 4 2.45 -2.94 31.62
C VAL A 4 1.34 -2.67 30.59
N LEU A 5 0.14 -2.30 31.03
CA LEU A 5 -0.98 -2.01 30.13
C LEU A 5 -0.69 -0.78 29.26
N TYR A 6 -0.16 0.30 29.85
CA TYR A 6 0.18 1.53 29.11
C TYR A 6 1.32 1.29 28.11
N LEU A 7 2.33 0.51 28.50
CA LEU A 7 3.41 0.09 27.60
C LEU A 7 2.90 -0.74 26.42
N LEU A 8 1.98 -1.68 26.67
CA LEU A 8 1.37 -2.48 25.62
C LEU A 8 0.60 -1.61 24.62
N TRP A 9 -0.21 -0.65 25.09
CA TRP A 9 -0.94 0.27 24.21
C TRP A 9 -0.01 1.18 23.39
N LEU A 10 1.11 1.63 23.98
CA LEU A 10 2.13 2.40 23.26
C LEU A 10 2.80 1.58 22.16
N ILE A 11 3.19 0.33 22.46
CA ILE A 11 3.78 -0.58 21.47
C ILE A 11 2.77 -0.85 20.35
N LEU A 12 1.52 -1.11 20.70
CA LEU A 12 0.45 -1.35 19.74
C LEU A 12 0.24 -0.15 18.81
N ALA A 13 0.20 1.07 19.35
CA ALA A 13 0.12 2.29 18.57
C ALA A 13 1.31 2.39 17.61
N GLY A 14 2.53 2.19 18.10
CA GLY A 14 3.75 2.20 17.29
C GLY A 14 3.71 1.21 16.12
N VAL A 15 3.22 -0.01 16.36
CA VAL A 15 3.06 -1.04 15.32
C VAL A 15 2.04 -0.60 14.26
N PHE A 16 0.89 -0.05 14.66
CA PHE A 16 -0.10 0.45 13.70
C PHE A 16 0.42 1.63 12.87
N PHE A 17 1.15 2.56 13.47
CA PHE A 17 1.80 3.64 12.73
C PHE A 17 2.89 3.13 11.78
N ALA A 18 3.69 2.14 12.21
CA ALA A 18 4.70 1.51 11.36
C ALA A 18 4.07 0.80 10.15
N PHE A 19 2.97 0.07 10.35
CA PHE A 19 2.20 -0.53 9.26
C PHE A 19 1.59 0.53 8.34
N GLY A 20 0.99 1.58 8.89
CA GLY A 20 0.47 2.71 8.11
C GLY A 20 1.54 3.33 7.21
N TYR A 21 2.74 3.54 7.75
CA TYR A 21 3.89 4.03 6.98
C TYR A 21 4.33 3.04 5.89
N MET A 22 4.41 1.75 6.20
CA MET A 22 4.76 0.72 5.21
C MET A 22 3.75 0.64 4.06
N PHE A 23 2.46 0.63 4.35
CA PHE A 23 1.41 0.62 3.32
C PHE A 23 1.41 1.91 2.49
N MET A 24 1.68 3.05 3.11
CA MET A 24 1.83 4.32 2.39
C MET A 24 3.02 4.29 1.43
N ARG A 25 4.15 3.69 1.84
CA ARG A 25 5.33 3.52 0.98
C ARG A 25 5.06 2.54 -0.16
N GLN A 26 4.37 1.43 0.11
CA GLN A 26 3.99 0.45 -0.91
C GLN A 26 2.98 1.01 -1.93
N ALA A 27 2.10 1.92 -1.51
CA ALA A 27 1.19 2.63 -2.42
C ALA A 27 1.93 3.56 -3.41
N GLN A 28 3.20 3.88 -3.17
CA GLN A 28 4.01 4.75 -4.03
C GLN A 28 4.93 3.99 -4.98
N SER A 29 5.06 2.67 -4.86
CA SER A 29 5.90 1.82 -5.70
C SER A 29 5.05 1.03 -6.71
N PRO A 30 4.80 1.56 -7.92
CA PRO A 30 4.11 0.81 -8.97
C PRO A 30 4.98 -0.33 -9.50
N LEU A 31 4.35 -1.44 -9.89
CA LEU A 31 5.01 -2.50 -10.68
C LEU A 31 5.42 -1.92 -12.03
N ARG A 32 6.66 -2.17 -12.43
CA ARG A 32 7.25 -1.62 -13.65
C ARG A 32 6.62 -2.26 -14.88
N THR A 33 6.01 -1.48 -15.76
CA THR A 33 5.45 -1.95 -17.03
C THR A 33 6.55 -2.38 -18.00
N PHE A 34 6.24 -3.32 -18.89
CA PHE A 34 7.16 -3.79 -19.91
C PHE A 34 7.34 -2.72 -20.99
N GLN A 35 8.58 -2.27 -21.21
CA GLN A 35 8.88 -1.35 -22.30
C GLN A 35 9.08 -2.12 -23.60
N VAL A 36 8.10 -2.06 -24.50
CA VAL A 36 8.24 -2.56 -25.87
C VAL A 36 9.04 -1.53 -26.66
N ARG A 37 10.27 -1.85 -27.05
CA ARG A 37 11.03 -1.06 -28.02
C ARG A 37 10.45 -1.33 -29.41
N GLN A 38 9.75 -0.35 -30.00
CA GLN A 38 9.43 -0.38 -31.43
C GLN A 38 10.74 -0.30 -32.23
N ARG A 39 11.10 -1.39 -32.92
CA ARG A 39 12.22 -1.40 -33.89
C ARG A 39 11.60 -1.37 -35.31
N GLY A 40 12.27 -0.64 -36.20
CA GLY A 40 11.68 -0.07 -37.43
C GLY A 40 11.02 -1.05 -38.41
N GLU A 41 9.98 -0.52 -39.06
CA GLU A 41 9.14 -1.17 -40.07
C GLU A 41 9.95 -1.68 -41.28
N GLY A 42 9.91 -2.99 -41.53
CA GLY A 42 10.41 -3.56 -42.78
C GLY A 42 10.53 -5.08 -42.74
N SER A 43 9.64 -5.77 -43.47
CA SER A 43 9.56 -7.23 -43.70
C SER A 43 8.51 -7.96 -42.84
N LYS A 44 8.05 -9.13 -43.29
CA LYS A 44 6.95 -9.98 -42.75
C LYS A 44 7.04 -10.31 -41.24
N ALA A 45 8.16 -10.00 -40.61
CA ALA A 45 8.30 -9.93 -39.15
C ALA A 45 7.39 -8.86 -38.52
N ALA A 46 6.98 -7.84 -39.26
CA ALA A 46 6.18 -6.70 -38.80
C ALA A 46 4.77 -7.08 -38.35
N GLU A 47 4.13 -8.11 -38.91
CA GLU A 47 2.82 -8.59 -38.42
C GLU A 47 2.95 -9.37 -37.11
N VAL A 48 4.01 -10.17 -36.96
CA VAL A 48 4.33 -10.87 -35.71
C VAL A 48 4.78 -9.88 -34.62
N GLU A 49 5.54 -8.84 -34.99
CA GLU A 49 5.90 -7.72 -34.12
C GLU A 49 4.68 -6.89 -33.73
N LYS A 50 3.71 -6.69 -34.64
CA LYS A 50 2.44 -6.03 -34.30
C LYS A 50 1.62 -6.85 -33.32
N ALA A 51 1.48 -8.16 -33.55
CA ALA A 51 0.76 -9.06 -32.65
C ALA A 51 1.44 -9.16 -31.27
N MET A 52 2.78 -9.21 -31.23
CA MET A 52 3.55 -9.14 -29.97
C MET A 52 3.44 -7.78 -29.28
N ALA A 53 3.41 -6.68 -30.04
CA ALA A 53 3.23 -5.34 -29.48
C ALA A 53 1.82 -5.13 -28.91
N GLU A 54 0.78 -5.64 -29.59
CA GLU A 54 -0.60 -5.64 -29.09
C GLU A 54 -0.75 -6.50 -27.83
N MET A 55 -0.19 -7.71 -27.81
CA MET A 55 -0.18 -8.57 -26.63
C MET A 55 0.55 -7.90 -25.45
N ALA A 56 1.70 -7.25 -25.72
CA ALA A 56 2.44 -6.52 -24.69
C ALA A 56 1.69 -5.27 -24.20
N LEU A 57 0.92 -4.60 -25.06
CA LEU A 57 0.01 -3.52 -24.68
C LEU A 57 -1.11 -4.01 -23.77
N GLU A 58 -1.70 -5.16 -24.09
CA GLU A 58 -2.75 -5.79 -23.30
C GLU A 58 -2.24 -6.20 -21.91
N VAL A 59 -1.05 -6.80 -21.86
CA VAL A 59 -0.37 -7.15 -20.60
C VAL A 59 -0.04 -5.90 -19.79
N ASN A 60 0.43 -4.82 -20.43
CA ASN A 60 0.69 -3.56 -19.73
C ASN A 60 -0.60 -2.93 -19.19
N ASN A 61 -1.70 -2.93 -19.95
CA ASN A 61 -2.99 -2.43 -19.49
C ASN A 61 -3.51 -3.24 -18.29
N TYR A 62 -3.31 -4.57 -18.30
CA TYR A 62 -3.63 -5.43 -17.16
C TYR A 62 -2.76 -5.11 -15.93
N LEU A 63 -1.45 -4.93 -16.13
CA LEU A 63 -0.52 -4.54 -15.06
C LEU A 63 -0.85 -3.16 -14.47
N ASP A 64 -1.28 -2.21 -15.31
CA ASP A 64 -1.71 -0.88 -14.87
C ASP A 64 -3.03 -0.93 -14.08
N SER A 65 -3.97 -1.77 -14.52
CA SER A 65 -5.19 -2.05 -13.76
C SER A 65 -4.87 -2.62 -12.37
N ILE A 66 -4.02 -3.65 -12.30
CA ILE A 66 -3.57 -4.24 -11.03
C ILE A 66 -2.84 -3.21 -10.17
N ASN A 67 -1.95 -2.40 -10.76
CA ASN A 67 -1.25 -1.35 -10.04
C ASN A 67 -2.20 -0.33 -9.44
N SER A 68 -3.25 0.07 -10.18
CA SER A 68 -4.26 1.00 -9.70
C SER A 68 -5.05 0.43 -8.53
N THR A 69 -5.47 -0.85 -8.62
CA THR A 69 -6.18 -1.54 -7.55
C THR A 69 -5.29 -1.72 -6.31
N ASN A 70 -4.05 -2.17 -6.50
CA ASN A 70 -3.09 -2.38 -5.42
C ASN A 70 -2.73 -1.05 -4.72
N ARG A 71 -2.57 0.04 -5.49
CA ARG A 71 -2.36 1.38 -4.95
C ARG A 71 -3.53 1.85 -4.11
N ASN A 72 -4.77 1.63 -4.56
CA ASN A 72 -5.96 1.98 -3.79
C ASN A 72 -6.11 1.12 -2.53
N LEU A 73 -5.88 -0.19 -2.61
CA LEU A 73 -5.92 -1.09 -1.45
C LEU A 73 -4.85 -0.71 -0.41
N ASN A 74 -3.61 -0.47 -0.83
CA ASN A 74 -2.53 -0.04 0.06
C ASN A 74 -2.80 1.34 0.67
N ARG A 75 -3.40 2.27 -0.08
CA ARG A 75 -3.80 3.58 0.46
C ARG A 75 -4.90 3.44 1.51
N THR A 76 -5.91 2.61 1.26
CA THR A 76 -6.98 2.32 2.23
C THR A 76 -6.45 1.62 3.47
N ALA A 77 -5.56 0.62 3.31
CA ALA A 77 -4.90 -0.07 4.41
C ALA A 77 -4.01 0.86 5.24
N ALA A 78 -3.32 1.81 4.60
CA ALA A 78 -2.56 2.84 5.29
C ALA A 78 -3.48 3.71 6.16
N ILE A 79 -4.57 4.24 5.60
CA ILE A 79 -5.55 5.05 6.32
C ILE A 79 -6.15 4.27 7.50
N ALA A 80 -6.57 3.02 7.28
CA ALA A 80 -7.11 2.17 8.33
C ALA A 80 -6.09 1.96 9.48
N SER A 81 -4.82 1.72 9.13
CA SER A 81 -3.75 1.55 10.12
C SER A 81 -3.50 2.83 10.92
N PHE A 82 -3.54 4.01 10.29
CA PHE A 82 -3.46 5.29 10.99
C PHE A 82 -4.65 5.51 11.95
N ILE A 83 -5.86 5.15 11.54
CA ILE A 83 -7.05 5.23 12.41
C ILE A 83 -6.89 4.29 13.62
N CYS A 84 -6.45 3.04 13.41
CA CYS A 84 -6.19 2.10 14.51
C CYS A 84 -5.11 2.62 15.47
N GLY A 85 -4.04 3.23 14.95
CA GLY A 85 -3.01 3.87 15.77
C GLY A 85 -3.55 5.02 16.63
N LEU A 86 -4.41 5.88 16.06
CA LEU A 86 -5.09 6.94 16.80
C LEU A 86 -6.02 6.39 17.88
N VAL A 87 -6.82 5.35 17.58
CA VAL A 87 -7.70 4.71 18.55
C VAL A 87 -6.91 4.11 19.72
N ALA A 88 -5.76 3.50 19.46
CA ALA A 88 -4.87 2.98 20.50
C ALA A 88 -4.37 4.10 21.43
N ILE A 89 -4.00 5.27 20.90
CA ILE A 89 -3.60 6.43 21.70
C ILE A 89 -4.77 6.98 22.52
N VAL A 90 -5.95 7.15 21.90
CA VAL A 90 -7.15 7.64 22.61
C VAL A 90 -7.53 6.69 23.75
N SER A 91 -7.47 5.38 23.50
CA SER A 91 -7.70 4.36 24.54
C SER A 91 -6.71 4.50 25.70
N LEU A 92 -5.43 4.77 25.41
CA LEU A 92 -4.41 5.03 26.43
C LEU A 92 -4.75 6.26 27.27
N VAL A 93 -5.15 7.36 26.64
CA VAL A 93 -5.55 8.61 27.34
C VAL A 93 -6.76 8.37 28.25
N ILE A 94 -7.79 7.66 27.77
CA ILE A 94 -8.97 7.33 28.55
C ILE A 94 -8.59 6.44 29.75
N ALA A 95 -7.77 5.41 29.52
CA ALA A 95 -7.30 4.51 30.56
C ALA A 95 -6.44 5.24 31.61
N PHE A 96 -5.65 6.23 31.20
CA PHE A 96 -4.88 7.06 32.12
C PHE A 96 -5.79 7.96 32.96
N TYR A 97 -6.76 8.62 32.33
CA TYR A 97 -7.71 9.49 33.02
C TYR A 97 -8.56 8.73 34.05
N GLN A 98 -9.07 7.55 33.69
CA GLN A 98 -9.81 6.69 34.63
C GLN A 98 -8.96 6.24 35.83
N ALA A 99 -7.69 5.92 35.60
CA ALA A 99 -6.78 5.54 36.69
C ALA A 99 -6.40 6.71 37.61
N SER A 100 -6.58 7.96 37.18
CA SER A 100 -6.32 9.16 37.99
C SER A 100 -7.52 9.61 38.84
N LEU A 101 -8.73 9.14 38.50
CA LEU A 101 -9.99 9.49 39.17
C LEU A 101 -10.44 8.47 40.23
N GLY A 102 -9.86 7.27 40.23
CA GLY A 102 -10.11 6.21 41.23
C GLY A 102 -8.96 6.06 42.19
#